data_AF-E9E7U5-F1
#
_entry.id   AF-E9E7U5-F1
#
_cell.length_a   1.000
_cell.length_b   1.000
_cell.length_c   1.000
_cell.angle_alpha   90.00
_cell.angle_beta   90.00
_cell.angle_gamma   90.00
#
_symmetry.space_group_name_H-M   'P 1'
#
loop_
_entity.id
_entity.type
_entity.pdbx_description
1 polymer ?
#
loop_
_entity_poly.entity_id
_entity_poly.type
_entity_poly.pdbx_seq_one_letter_code
_entity_poly.pdbx_strand_id
1 'polypeptide(L)'
;MANSSGSFTVKEIDRAKNNHVYLICLAQTTTELLLSKDSFHKPFTSAIPANTSRLVLRVPKSNVSLENSVRVRNEVAFLALARHALSSLDASLCPRIFDWEDMNSNNLGSGSRLGWILEEWKAGRVLEQGHVEGLDNETQQYVLDQISQVTKLLYEYYCPPENATGFGGLTFDEHGNMSNTATTIP
;
A
#
# COMPACT_ATOMS: atom_id res chain seq x y z
N MET A 1 34.43 -3.45 -4.79
CA MET A 1 33.28 -4.35 -4.63
C MET A 1 32.26 -3.96 -5.68
N ALA A 2 31.82 -4.91 -6.51
CA ALA A 2 31.06 -4.61 -7.72
C ALA A 2 29.65 -4.11 -7.39
N ASN A 3 29.34 -2.86 -7.76
CA ASN A 3 27.97 -2.38 -7.87
C ASN A 3 27.35 -3.05 -9.11
N SER A 4 26.68 -4.19 -8.92
CA SER A 4 25.71 -4.65 -9.92
C SER A 4 24.51 -3.71 -9.84
N SER A 5 24.46 -2.69 -10.68
CA SER A 5 23.22 -1.97 -10.96
C SER A 5 22.21 -3.00 -11.47
N GLY A 6 21.34 -3.48 -10.58
CA GLY A 6 20.32 -4.45 -10.92
C GLY A 6 19.46 -3.85 -12.03
N SER A 7 19.47 -4.47 -13.21
CA SER A 7 18.59 -4.07 -14.30
C SER A 7 17.15 -4.33 -13.87
N PHE A 8 16.25 -3.37 -14.11
CA PHE A 8 14.83 -3.53 -13.90
C PHE A 8 14.07 -2.88 -15.05
N THR A 9 12.83 -3.33 -15.27
CA THR A 9 11.90 -2.70 -16.21
C THR A 9 10.71 -2.16 -15.46
N VAL A 10 10.18 -1.01 -15.91
CA VAL A 10 9.01 -0.38 -15.32
C VAL A 10 7.88 -0.36 -16.35
N LYS A 11 6.68 -0.74 -15.94
CA LYS A 11 5.47 -0.73 -16.78
C LYS A 11 4.36 0.00 -16.05
N GLU A 12 3.71 0.96 -16.70
CA GLU A 12 2.53 1.61 -16.13
C GLU A 12 1.33 0.63 -16.10
N ILE A 13 0.51 0.73 -15.06
CA ILE A 13 -0.74 0.00 -14.89
C ILE A 13 -1.87 1.02 -15.05
N ASP A 14 -2.51 1.04 -16.22
CA ASP A 14 -3.48 2.07 -16.69
C ASP A 14 -4.78 2.23 -15.85
N ARG A 15 -4.93 1.57 -14.71
CA ARG A 15 -6.22 1.41 -14.02
C ARG A 15 -6.41 2.26 -12.75
N ALA A 16 -5.54 3.22 -12.46
CA ALA A 16 -5.66 4.03 -11.23
C ALA A 16 -6.12 5.48 -11.49
N LYS A 17 -7.30 5.84 -10.96
CA LYS A 17 -7.86 7.21 -11.10
C LYS A 17 -7.01 8.26 -10.39
N ASN A 18 -6.59 7.98 -9.15
CA ASN A 18 -5.94 8.96 -8.26
C ASN A 18 -4.42 8.78 -8.12
N ASN A 19 -3.87 7.68 -8.64
CA ASN A 19 -2.46 7.33 -8.55
C ASN A 19 -1.91 7.02 -9.95
N HIS A 20 -0.63 7.28 -10.19
CA HIS A 20 0.13 6.56 -11.20
C HIS A 20 0.66 5.30 -10.53
N VAL A 21 0.40 4.14 -11.14
CA VAL A 21 0.82 2.85 -10.57
C VAL A 21 1.73 2.18 -11.58
N TYR A 22 2.90 1.76 -11.13
CA TYR A 22 3.92 1.15 -11.97
C TYR A 22 4.29 -0.23 -11.42
N LEU A 23 4.31 -1.23 -12.30
CA LEU A 23 4.90 -2.53 -12.02
C LEU A 23 6.41 -2.47 -12.33
N ILE A 24 7.22 -2.71 -11.31
CA ILE A 24 8.66 -2.88 -11.44
C ILE A 24 8.94 -4.39 -11.54
N CYS A 25 9.60 -4.82 -12.60
CA CYS A 25 10.09 -6.20 -12.75
C CYS A 25 11.62 -6.19 -12.66
N LEU A 26 12.15 -6.93 -11.69
CA LEU A 26 13.60 -7.09 -11.51
C LEU A 26 14.12 -8.11 -12.52
N ALA A 27 15.27 -7.83 -13.14
CA ALA A 27 15.89 -8.78 -14.07
C ALA A 27 16.36 -10.07 -13.37
N GLN A 28 16.69 -9.96 -12.09
CA GLN A 28 17.02 -11.08 -11.20
C GLN A 28 16.24 -10.91 -9.90
N THR A 29 15.80 -12.02 -9.32
CA THR A 29 15.12 -11.98 -8.03
C THR A 29 16.10 -11.53 -6.94
N THR A 30 15.59 -10.87 -5.90
CA THR A 30 16.38 -10.59 -4.70
C THR A 30 16.96 -11.88 -4.14
N THR A 31 18.23 -11.88 -3.78
CA THR A 31 18.92 -13.07 -3.24
C THR A 31 18.74 -13.20 -1.72
N GLU A 32 18.52 -12.07 -1.06
CA GLU A 32 18.40 -11.96 0.38
C GLU A 32 17.27 -10.98 0.78
N LEU A 33 16.96 -10.97 2.06
CA LEU A 33 16.05 -10.01 2.66
C LEU A 33 16.66 -8.61 2.56
N LEU A 34 16.02 -7.69 1.84
CA LEU A 34 16.48 -6.31 1.73
C LEU A 34 15.79 -5.44 2.78
N LEU A 35 16.59 -4.85 3.64
CA LEU A 35 16.17 -3.82 4.59
C LEU A 35 16.31 -2.44 3.94
N SER A 36 15.45 -1.50 4.34
CA SER A 36 15.67 -0.10 3.98
C SER A 36 17.04 0.34 4.50
N LYS A 37 17.76 1.12 3.70
CA LYS A 37 19.09 1.64 4.05
C LYS A 37 19.02 2.75 5.10
N ASP A 38 17.84 3.29 5.37
CA ASP A 38 17.66 4.32 6.38
C ASP A 38 17.84 3.72 7.78
N SER A 39 18.66 4.38 8.60
CA SER A 39 18.88 4.01 10.01
C SER A 39 17.62 4.13 10.87
N PHE A 40 16.58 4.76 10.33
CA PHE A 40 15.26 4.87 10.93
C PHE A 40 14.29 3.98 10.16
N HIS A 41 13.71 2.98 10.84
CA HIS A 41 12.61 2.20 10.31
C HIS A 41 11.40 3.12 10.13
N LYS A 42 11.09 3.49 8.88
CA LYS A 42 9.86 4.22 8.56
C LYS A 42 8.64 3.43 9.04
N PRO A 43 7.66 4.07 9.69
CA PRO A 43 6.46 3.39 10.17
C PRO A 43 5.76 2.57 9.08
N PHE A 44 5.19 1.44 9.50
CA PHE A 44 4.37 0.54 8.68
C PHE A 44 5.09 -0.03 7.44
N THR A 45 6.42 -0.07 7.46
CA THR A 45 7.23 -0.74 6.43
C THR A 45 7.61 -2.16 6.83
N SER A 46 7.91 -2.97 5.83
CA SER A 46 8.41 -4.34 5.96
C SER A 46 9.65 -4.50 5.07
N ALA A 47 10.53 -5.42 5.43
CA ALA A 47 11.64 -5.77 4.57
C ALA A 47 11.15 -6.41 3.25
N ILE A 48 11.88 -6.19 2.15
CA ILE A 48 11.63 -6.88 0.88
C ILE A 48 12.15 -8.32 1.02
N PRO A 49 11.32 -9.36 0.88
CA PRO A 49 11.75 -10.74 1.01
C PRO A 49 12.80 -11.13 -0.04
N ALA A 50 13.57 -12.17 0.26
CA ALA A 50 14.30 -12.91 -0.76
C ALA A 50 13.33 -13.48 -1.81
N ASN A 51 13.85 -13.75 -3.00
CA ASN A 51 13.11 -14.25 -4.16
C ASN A 51 12.03 -13.29 -4.69
N THR A 52 12.09 -12.01 -4.35
CA THR A 52 11.20 -10.98 -4.90
C THR A 52 11.62 -10.66 -6.33
N SER A 53 10.68 -10.78 -7.28
CA SER A 53 10.90 -10.46 -8.70
C SER A 53 10.09 -9.25 -9.18
N ARG A 54 9.06 -8.87 -8.43
CA ARG A 54 8.10 -7.84 -8.83
C ARG A 54 7.74 -6.97 -7.64
N LEU A 55 7.66 -5.67 -7.90
CA LEU A 55 7.28 -4.64 -6.93
C LEU A 55 6.27 -3.70 -7.58
N VAL A 56 5.46 -3.02 -6.79
CA VAL A 56 4.56 -1.98 -7.25
C VAL A 56 5.03 -0.65 -6.70
N LEU A 57 5.21 0.34 -7.58
CA LEU A 57 5.47 1.72 -7.21
C LEU A 57 4.20 2.53 -7.46
N ARG A 58 3.72 3.20 -6.43
CA ARG A 58 2.52 4.01 -6.46
C ARG A 58 2.89 5.47 -6.20
N VAL A 59 2.52 6.34 -7.13
CA VAL A 59 2.81 7.77 -7.08
C VAL A 59 1.47 8.53 -7.08
N PRO A 60 1.11 9.20 -5.98
CA PRO A 60 -0.02 10.11 -5.91
C PRO A 60 -0.06 11.13 -7.06
N LYS A 61 -1.17 11.18 -7.81
CA LYS A 61 -1.44 12.30 -8.72
C LYS A 61 -1.56 13.62 -7.93
N SER A 62 -1.06 14.72 -8.49
CA SER A 62 -1.24 16.04 -7.89
C SER A 62 -2.71 16.46 -7.91
N ASN A 63 -3.16 17.24 -6.92
CA ASN A 63 -4.47 17.92 -6.90
C ASN A 63 -5.72 17.02 -6.88
N VAL A 64 -5.61 15.78 -6.41
CA VAL A 64 -6.76 14.87 -6.24
C VAL A 64 -7.14 14.64 -4.76
N SER A 65 -6.44 15.28 -3.82
CA SER A 65 -6.72 15.22 -2.37
C SER A 65 -6.79 16.63 -1.78
N LEU A 66 -7.54 16.76 -0.69
CA LEU A 66 -7.66 17.99 0.10
C LEU A 66 -6.34 18.35 0.80
N GLU A 67 -5.53 17.34 1.17
CA GLU A 67 -4.22 17.53 1.81
C GLU A 67 -3.14 16.67 1.13
N ASN A 68 -2.45 17.24 0.15
CA ASN A 68 -1.40 16.51 -0.59
C ASN A 68 -0.16 16.20 0.26
N SER A 69 0.10 16.97 1.32
CA SER A 69 1.30 16.82 2.18
C SER A 69 1.29 15.56 3.05
N VAL A 70 0.11 15.03 3.40
CA VAL A 70 -0.06 13.83 4.24
C VAL A 70 -0.65 12.66 3.46
N ARG A 71 -0.81 12.79 2.14
CA ARG A 71 -1.51 11.82 1.30
C ARG A 71 -0.85 10.44 1.31
N VAL A 72 0.49 10.40 1.29
CA VAL A 72 1.24 9.15 1.35
C VAL A 72 1.03 8.49 2.71
N ARG A 73 1.25 9.21 3.81
CA ARG A 73 0.95 8.70 5.17
C ARG A 73 -0.48 8.21 5.32
N ASN A 74 -1.44 8.93 4.77
CA ASN A 74 -2.83 8.52 4.82
C ASN A 74 -3.06 7.16 4.15
N GLU A 75 -2.56 6.94 2.93
CA GLU A 75 -2.69 5.65 2.25
C GLU A 75 -1.91 4.54 2.99
N VAL A 76 -0.72 4.83 3.50
CA VAL A 76 0.07 3.90 4.33
C VAL A 76 -0.67 3.50 5.60
N ALA A 77 -1.28 4.46 6.31
CA ALA A 77 -2.05 4.22 7.53
C ALA A 77 -3.24 3.30 7.27
N PHE A 78 -4.06 3.61 6.26
CA PHE A 78 -5.22 2.78 5.92
C PHE A 78 -4.83 1.39 5.43
N LEU A 79 -3.72 1.23 4.69
CA LEU A 79 -3.19 -0.08 4.33
C LEU A 79 -2.73 -0.87 5.55
N ALA A 80 -2.10 -0.21 6.53
CA ALA A 80 -1.70 -0.85 7.78
C ALA A 80 -2.91 -1.32 8.59
N LEU A 81 -3.94 -0.47 8.73
CA LEU A 81 -5.20 -0.84 9.40
C LEU A 81 -5.92 -1.97 8.66
N ALA A 82 -6.03 -1.91 7.33
CA ALA A 82 -6.65 -2.96 6.54
C ALA A 82 -5.91 -4.30 6.67
N ARG A 83 -4.57 -4.27 6.64
CA ARG A 83 -3.73 -5.46 6.85
C ARG A 83 -3.95 -6.07 8.23
N HIS A 84 -4.09 -5.23 9.26
CA HIS A 84 -4.36 -5.71 10.61
C HIS A 84 -5.78 -6.28 10.73
N ALA A 85 -6.79 -5.58 10.22
CA ALA A 85 -8.19 -6.02 10.22
C ALA A 85 -8.37 -7.39 9.54
N LEU A 86 -7.66 -7.61 8.43
CA LEU A 86 -7.72 -8.85 7.65
C LEU A 86 -6.75 -9.93 8.12
N SER A 87 -5.95 -9.69 9.17
CA SER A 87 -4.93 -10.62 9.64
C SER A 87 -5.50 -11.95 10.15
N SER A 88 -6.73 -11.93 10.68
CA SER A 88 -7.45 -13.12 11.14
C SER A 88 -7.94 -14.02 10.01
N LEU A 89 -8.11 -13.46 8.81
CA LEU A 89 -8.51 -14.21 7.62
C LEU A 89 -7.26 -14.67 6.85
N ASP A 90 -6.49 -13.71 6.37
CA ASP A 90 -5.19 -13.91 5.73
C ASP A 90 -4.49 -12.55 5.58
N ALA A 91 -3.42 -12.33 6.36
CA ALA A 91 -2.62 -11.12 6.27
C ALA A 91 -2.00 -10.90 4.87
N SER A 92 -1.94 -11.94 4.02
CA SER A 92 -1.49 -11.84 2.64
C SER A 92 -2.49 -11.09 1.76
N LEU A 93 -3.77 -10.94 2.13
CA LEU A 93 -4.76 -10.23 1.30
C LEU A 93 -4.42 -8.74 1.07
N CYS A 94 -3.74 -8.11 2.02
CA CYS A 94 -3.20 -6.75 1.86
C CYS A 94 -1.72 -6.81 1.44
N PRO A 95 -1.26 -5.95 0.51
CA PRO A 95 0.14 -5.85 0.17
C PRO A 95 0.96 -5.38 1.38
N ARG A 96 2.20 -5.84 1.47
CA ARG A 96 3.19 -5.23 2.35
C ARG A 96 3.70 -3.94 1.74
N ILE A 97 3.92 -2.94 2.57
CA ILE A 97 4.62 -1.72 2.18
C ILE A 97 6.09 -1.92 2.49
N PHE A 98 6.96 -1.68 1.53
CA PHE A 98 8.40 -1.85 1.67
C PHE A 98 9.11 -0.54 2.00
N ASP A 99 8.65 0.55 1.39
CA ASP A 99 9.16 1.90 1.65
C ASP A 99 8.14 2.92 1.12
N TRP A 100 8.25 4.17 1.55
CA TRP A 100 7.41 5.27 1.09
C TRP A 100 8.06 6.61 1.42
N GLU A 101 7.67 7.67 0.72
CA GLU A 101 8.19 9.02 0.94
C GLU A 101 7.10 10.07 0.76
N ASP A 102 7.07 11.08 1.62
CA ASP A 102 6.15 12.21 1.48
C ASP A 102 6.63 13.18 0.39
N MET A 103 5.71 13.98 -0.16
CA MET A 103 6.05 14.98 -1.20
C MET A 103 7.07 16.04 -0.74
N ASN A 104 7.12 16.32 0.57
CA ASN A 104 7.90 17.42 1.15
C ASN A 104 9.05 16.94 2.04
N SER A 105 9.52 15.70 1.89
CA SER A 105 10.64 15.28 2.73
C SER A 105 11.93 16.00 2.30
N ASN A 106 12.60 16.61 3.28
CA ASN A 106 13.88 17.28 3.08
C ASN A 106 15.04 16.29 2.91
N ASN A 107 14.78 15.08 2.41
CA ASN A 107 15.81 14.09 2.19
C ASN A 107 16.65 14.52 0.98
N LEU A 108 17.76 15.21 1.28
CA LEU A 108 18.70 15.87 0.35
C LEU A 108 19.20 14.98 -0.82
N GLY A 109 18.98 13.67 -0.79
CA GLY A 109 19.35 12.71 -1.83
C GLY A 109 18.27 12.39 -2.87
N SER A 110 17.00 12.69 -2.59
CA SER A 110 15.89 12.43 -3.51
C SER A 110 15.51 13.74 -4.19
N GLY A 111 16.00 13.98 -5.41
CA GLY A 111 15.56 15.10 -6.25
C GLY A 111 14.07 15.04 -6.65
N SER A 112 13.28 14.13 -6.06
CA SER A 112 11.87 13.93 -6.32
C SER A 112 11.03 14.87 -5.46
N ARG A 113 10.27 15.75 -6.12
CA ARG A 113 9.19 16.55 -5.50
C ARG A 113 7.88 15.75 -5.34
N LEU A 114 7.94 14.45 -5.60
CA LEU A 114 6.78 13.55 -5.63
C LEU A 114 6.90 12.54 -4.50
N GLY A 115 5.83 12.43 -3.73
CA GLY A 115 5.68 11.34 -2.77
C GLY A 115 5.38 10.03 -3.48
N TRP A 116 5.68 8.91 -2.83
CA TRP A 116 5.53 7.58 -3.42
C TRP A 116 5.40 6.50 -2.36
N ILE A 117 4.88 5.34 -2.76
CA ILE A 117 4.79 4.11 -1.95
C ILE A 117 5.34 2.96 -2.79
N LEU A 118 6.29 2.21 -2.23
CA LEU A 118 6.79 0.96 -2.79
C LEU A 118 6.15 -0.20 -2.03
N GLU A 119 5.40 -1.04 -2.73
CA GLU A 119 4.59 -2.10 -2.14
C GLU A 119 4.78 -3.45 -2.85
N GLU A 120 4.33 -4.50 -2.17
CA GLU A 120 4.32 -5.87 -2.67
C GLU A 120 3.42 -6.01 -3.90
N TRP A 121 3.96 -6.64 -4.95
CA TRP A 121 3.12 -7.08 -6.06
C TRP A 121 2.30 -8.32 -5.64
N LYS A 122 0.98 -8.20 -5.74
CA LYS A 122 0.06 -9.31 -5.51
C LYS A 122 -0.37 -9.94 -6.83
N ALA A 123 -0.22 -11.25 -6.94
CA ALA A 123 -0.77 -11.99 -8.06
C ALA A 123 -2.31 -12.00 -7.97
N GLY A 124 -2.97 -11.77 -9.10
CA GLY A 124 -4.42 -11.76 -9.17
C GLY A 124 -4.92 -11.02 -10.39
N ARG A 125 -6.24 -10.98 -10.53
CA ARG A 125 -6.94 -10.17 -11.54
C ARG A 125 -8.04 -9.36 -10.85
N VAL A 126 -8.36 -8.21 -11.42
CA VAL A 126 -9.53 -7.44 -10.99
C VAL A 126 -10.77 -8.30 -11.26
N LEU A 127 -11.60 -8.49 -10.23
CA LEU A 127 -12.90 -9.11 -10.39
C LEU A 127 -13.82 -8.06 -11.05
N GLU A 128 -14.32 -8.40 -12.23
CA GLU A 128 -15.22 -7.55 -13.02
C GLU A 128 -16.58 -8.22 -13.04
N GLN A 129 -17.65 -7.47 -13.27
CA GLN A 129 -19.02 -8.00 -13.21
C GLN A 129 -19.19 -9.27 -14.07
N GLY A 130 -18.73 -9.25 -15.32
CA GLY A 130 -18.80 -10.41 -16.22
C GLY A 130 -17.98 -11.61 -15.75
N HIS A 131 -16.96 -11.41 -14.91
CA HIS A 131 -16.22 -12.53 -14.30
C HIS A 131 -17.07 -13.27 -13.26
N VAL A 132 -17.97 -12.57 -12.56
CA VAL A 132 -18.85 -13.17 -11.55
C VAL A 132 -20.08 -13.78 -12.21
N GLU A 133 -20.68 -13.08 -13.18
CA GLU A 133 -21.86 -13.55 -13.92
C GLU A 133 -21.58 -14.79 -14.78
N GLY A 134 -20.33 -15.00 -15.19
CA GLY A 134 -19.91 -16.17 -15.95
C GLY A 134 -19.63 -17.42 -15.11
N LEU A 135 -19.72 -17.34 -13.78
CA LEU A 135 -19.52 -18.48 -12.88
C LEU A 135 -20.81 -19.29 -12.76
N ASP A 136 -20.69 -20.57 -12.40
CA ASP A 136 -21.83 -21.33 -11.92
C ASP A 136 -22.31 -20.80 -10.55
N ASN A 137 -23.54 -21.14 -10.18
CA ASN A 137 -24.17 -20.63 -8.96
C ASN A 137 -23.39 -20.94 -7.68
N GLU A 138 -22.77 -22.13 -7.58
CA GLU A 138 -22.02 -22.54 -6.39
C GLU A 138 -20.74 -21.72 -6.27
N THR A 139 -19.99 -21.59 -7.36
CA THR A 139 -18.79 -20.76 -7.40
C THR A 139 -19.10 -19.28 -7.18
N GLN A 140 -20.23 -18.78 -7.70
CA GLN A 140 -20.67 -17.41 -7.44
C GLN A 140 -20.96 -17.17 -5.96
N GLN A 141 -21.70 -18.07 -5.30
CA GLN A 141 -21.96 -17.99 -3.85
C GLN A 141 -20.66 -17.99 -3.06
N TYR A 142 -19.74 -18.90 -3.39
CA TYR A 142 -18.43 -18.97 -2.74
C TYR A 142 -17.64 -17.65 -2.84
N VAL A 143 -17.60 -17.02 -4.02
CA VAL A 143 -16.92 -15.73 -4.21
C VAL A 143 -17.61 -14.61 -3.42
N LEU A 144 -18.94 -14.56 -3.41
CA LEU A 144 -19.70 -13.58 -2.65
C LEU A 144 -19.48 -13.74 -1.13
N ASP A 145 -19.40 -14.98 -0.65
CA ASP A 145 -19.10 -15.27 0.75
C ASP A 145 -17.71 -14.75 1.13
N GLN A 146 -16.69 -14.95 0.30
CA GLN A 146 -15.36 -14.40 0.52
C GLN A 146 -15.35 -12.86 0.56
N ILE A 147 -16.04 -12.20 -0.37
CA ILE A 147 -16.17 -10.75 -0.40
C ILE A 147 -16.88 -10.25 0.88
N SER A 148 -17.92 -10.96 1.31
CA SER A 148 -18.66 -10.62 2.52
C SER A 148 -17.80 -10.70 3.77
N GLN A 149 -16.94 -11.72 3.89
CA GLN A 149 -16.02 -11.89 5.02
C GLN A 149 -14.98 -10.77 5.06
N VAL A 150 -14.36 -10.45 3.93
CA VAL A 150 -13.40 -9.33 3.83
C VAL A 150 -14.07 -8.01 4.21
N THR A 151 -15.27 -7.75 3.66
CA THR A 151 -16.02 -6.51 3.94
C THR A 151 -16.42 -6.41 5.40
N LYS A 152 -16.91 -7.51 5.98
CA LYS A 152 -17.27 -7.61 7.39
C LYS A 152 -16.09 -7.29 8.29
N LEU A 153 -14.92 -7.89 8.05
CA LEU A 153 -13.72 -7.65 8.85
C LEU A 153 -13.25 -6.20 8.76
N LEU A 154 -13.31 -5.57 7.58
CA LEU A 154 -12.96 -4.16 7.43
C LEU A 154 -13.95 -3.23 8.16
N TYR A 155 -15.24 -3.56 8.13
CA TYR A 155 -16.29 -2.75 8.75
C TYR A 155 -16.35 -2.90 10.27
N GLU A 156 -16.21 -4.13 10.78
CA GLU A 156 -16.20 -4.44 12.21
C GLU A 156 -14.88 -4.08 12.89
N TYR A 157 -13.87 -3.66 12.13
CA TYR A 157 -12.59 -3.23 12.68
C TYR A 157 -12.74 -1.92 13.47
N TYR A 158 -13.18 -2.07 14.71
CA TYR A 158 -13.35 -1.02 15.69
C TYR A 158 -12.07 -0.92 16.54
N CYS A 159 -10.98 -0.49 15.91
CA CYS A 159 -9.79 -0.06 16.63
C CYS A 159 -9.30 1.26 16.01
N PRO A 160 -10.04 2.37 16.20
CA PRO A 160 -9.48 3.66 15.87
C PRO A 160 -8.17 3.80 16.67
N PRO A 161 -7.09 4.30 16.05
CA PRO A 161 -5.89 4.65 16.79
C PRO A 161 -6.25 5.52 17.99
N GLU A 162 -5.54 5.36 19.11
CA GLU A 162 -5.85 6.06 20.37
C GLU A 162 -6.00 7.59 20.20
N ASN A 163 -5.26 8.17 19.25
CA ASN A 163 -5.26 9.61 18.96
C ASN A 163 -6.14 10.00 17.75
N ALA A 164 -6.92 9.09 17.20
CA ALA A 164 -7.90 9.36 16.14
C ALA A 164 -9.29 9.59 16.77
N THR A 165 -9.64 10.86 16.97
CA THR A 165 -10.86 11.29 17.67
C THR A 165 -12.03 11.63 16.74
N GLY A 166 -11.84 11.56 15.42
CA GLY A 166 -12.88 11.85 14.43
C GLY A 166 -12.79 11.00 13.17
N PHE A 167 -13.75 11.19 12.26
CA PHE A 167 -13.76 10.54 10.95
C PHE A 167 -12.96 11.35 9.93
N GLY A 168 -12.44 10.69 8.90
CA GLY A 168 -11.71 11.35 7.81
C GLY A 168 -10.33 10.73 7.59
N GLY A 169 -9.37 11.57 7.20
CA GLY A 169 -8.01 11.11 6.95
C GLY A 169 -7.26 10.76 8.23
N LEU A 170 -6.25 9.89 8.07
CA LEU A 170 -5.29 9.54 9.10
C LEU A 170 -3.88 9.94 8.65
N THR A 171 -3.04 10.25 9.62
CA THR A 171 -1.60 10.43 9.46
C THR A 171 -0.90 9.77 10.64
N PHE A 172 0.43 9.85 10.69
CA PHE A 172 1.22 9.33 11.81
C PHE A 172 2.55 10.08 11.96
N ASP A 173 3.14 9.98 13.16
CA ASP A 173 4.46 10.50 13.50
C ASP A 173 5.61 9.51 13.15
N GLU A 174 6.86 9.88 13.42
CA GLU A 174 8.03 9.01 13.20
C GLU A 174 8.01 7.69 13.98
N HIS A 175 7.19 7.58 15.03
CA HIS A 175 7.02 6.38 15.83
C HIS A 175 5.85 5.50 15.36
N GLY A 176 5.09 5.97 14.37
CA GLY A 176 3.90 5.28 13.87
C GLY A 176 2.66 5.48 14.73
N ASN A 177 2.65 6.48 15.62
CA ASN A 177 1.44 6.83 16.35
C ASN A 177 0.48 7.52 15.38
N MET A 178 -0.64 6.88 15.06
CA MET A 178 -1.62 7.42 14.14
C MET A 178 -2.54 8.45 14.81
N SER A 179 -2.90 9.50 14.06
CA SER A 179 -3.84 10.56 14.46
C SER A 179 -4.63 11.03 13.24
N ASN A 180 -5.67 11.85 13.44
CA ASN A 180 -6.41 12.42 12.32
C ASN A 180 -5.58 13.45 11.52
N THR A 181 -5.86 13.55 10.22
CA THR A 181 -5.41 14.69 9.38
C THR A 181 -6.12 15.99 9.78
N ALA A 182 -5.69 17.14 9.26
CA ALA A 182 -6.35 18.42 9.59
C ALA A 182 -7.79 18.50 9.04
N THR A 183 -8.08 17.77 7.96
CA THR A 183 -9.42 17.59 7.41
C THR A 183 -10.12 16.42 8.11
N THR A 184 -10.79 16.70 9.22
CA THR A 184 -11.72 15.78 9.87
C THR A 184 -13.17 16.10 9.51
N ILE A 185 -14.00 15.06 9.47
CA ILE A 185 -15.45 15.18 9.47
C ILE A 185 -15.86 15.06 10.95
N PRO A 186 -16.53 16.07 11.53
CA PRO A 186 -16.99 16.05 12.92
C PRO A 186 -17.94 14.89 13.21
#